data_AF-A0A0D2Y4Q1-F1
#
_entry.id   AF-A0A0D2Y4Q1-F1
#
_cell.length_a   1.000
_cell.length_b   1.000
_cell.length_c   1.000
_cell.angle_alpha   90.00
_cell.angle_beta   90.00
_cell.angle_gamma   90.00
#
_symmetry.space_group_name_H-M   'P 1'
#
loop_
_entity.id
_entity.type
_entity.pdbx_description
1 polymer ?
#
loop_
_entity_poly.entity_id
_entity_poly.type
_entity_poly.pdbx_seq_one_letter_code
_entity_poly.pdbx_strand_id
1 'polypeptide(L)'
;MSRRCYVETSPDGRPQLVTIKRSRSYHHSHRHPCDYYKVSREEWRTLVRQNELLDEANQAYASQNETLRSRLHSSEAETHRLCHVVIPSLNDQIAKLSHENECLRRAAEKPCDPPVHTYQFELEKLRAKICRLEKENKTLRDDNGDLRFRVRELSKQIDQSISRRVADLAKQIEYWTNQSGFWKKKYDELRERHLGLITIVESKTEKTEYYDDVLKRRRVF
;
A
#
# COMPACT_ATOMS: atom_id res chain seq x y z
N MET A 1 42.62 -2.55 81.88
CA MET A 1 43.26 -2.00 80.67
C MET A 1 42.86 -2.82 79.47
N SER A 2 42.09 -2.24 78.54
CA SER A 2 41.52 -2.93 77.37
C SER A 2 42.60 -3.17 76.30
N ARG A 3 42.83 -4.43 75.91
CA ARG A 3 43.78 -4.78 74.84
C ARG A 3 43.15 -4.41 73.49
N ARG A 4 43.64 -3.34 72.86
CA ARG A 4 43.25 -3.00 71.47
C ARG A 4 43.91 -4.01 70.52
N CYS A 5 43.09 -4.80 69.82
CA CYS A 5 43.52 -5.67 68.74
C CYS A 5 43.44 -4.90 67.41
N TYR A 6 44.46 -5.05 66.57
CA TYR A 6 44.53 -4.47 65.22
C TYR A 6 44.56 -5.61 64.20
N VAL A 7 43.83 -5.45 63.10
CA VAL A 7 43.75 -6.44 62.02
C VAL A 7 44.41 -5.83 60.78
N GLU A 8 45.42 -6.51 60.26
CA GLU A 8 46.04 -6.17 58.98
C GLU A 8 45.76 -7.29 57.97
N THR A 9 45.68 -6.93 56.69
CA THR A 9 45.44 -7.87 55.59
C THR A 9 46.78 -8.37 55.06
N SER A 10 47.00 -9.69 55.04
CA SER A 10 48.22 -10.27 54.46
C SER A 10 48.29 -10.02 52.94
N PRO A 11 49.47 -10.21 52.30
CA PRO A 11 49.61 -10.09 50.85
C PRO A 11 48.68 -11.02 50.04
N ASP A 12 48.15 -12.08 50.66
CA ASP A 12 47.18 -13.03 50.08
C ASP A 12 45.72 -12.70 50.45
N GLY A 13 45.44 -11.51 50.99
CA GLY A 13 44.08 -11.03 51.27
C GLY A 13 43.43 -11.57 52.55
N ARG A 14 44.14 -12.34 53.38
CA ARG A 14 43.58 -12.93 54.61
C ARG A 14 43.78 -12.01 55.83
N PRO A 15 42.75 -11.81 56.68
CA PRO A 15 42.87 -10.99 57.87
C PRO A 15 43.73 -11.69 58.94
N GLN A 16 44.80 -11.03 59.39
CA GLN A 16 45.69 -11.51 60.43
C GLN A 16 45.68 -10.56 61.64
N LEU A 17 45.52 -11.12 62.84
CA LEU A 17 45.58 -10.36 64.10
C LEU A 17 47.04 -10.09 64.46
N VAL A 18 47.43 -8.81 64.46
CA VAL A 18 48.80 -8.40 64.78
C VAL A 18 48.82 -7.69 66.13
N THR A 19 49.68 -8.15 67.03
CA THR A 19 49.87 -7.52 68.35
C THR A 19 51.08 -6.60 68.26
N ILE A 20 50.85 -5.29 68.11
CA ILE A 20 51.95 -4.31 68.07
C ILE A 20 52.56 -4.23 69.48
N LYS A 21 53.71 -4.89 69.68
CA LYS A 21 54.56 -4.65 70.86
C LYS A 21 55.19 -3.28 70.71
N ARG A 22 54.58 -2.25 71.31
CA ARG A 22 55.25 -0.96 71.49
C ARG A 22 56.44 -1.17 72.42
N SER A 23 57.64 -0.97 71.91
CA SER A 23 58.88 -0.94 72.67
C SER A 23 58.72 0.06 73.81
N ARG A 24 58.85 -0.40 75.06
CA ARG A 24 58.94 0.46 76.23
C ARG A 24 60.27 1.20 76.16
N SER A 25 60.22 2.50 75.90
CA SER A 25 61.38 3.39 75.99
C SER A 25 61.80 3.53 77.46
N TYR A 26 63.00 3.06 77.80
CA TYR A 26 63.64 3.36 79.07
C TYR A 26 64.16 4.80 79.01
N HIS A 27 63.73 5.65 79.94
CA HIS A 27 64.22 7.01 80.09
C HIS A 27 65.63 6.99 80.70
N HIS A 28 66.66 7.11 79.87
CA HIS A 28 67.99 7.50 80.33
C HIS A 28 68.12 9.02 80.26
N SER A 29 68.13 9.65 81.43
CA SER A 29 68.40 11.09 81.59
C SER A 29 69.89 11.37 81.39
N HIS A 30 70.34 11.43 80.13
CA HIS A 30 71.63 12.03 79.78
C HIS A 30 71.44 13.53 79.54
N ARG A 31 71.85 14.32 80.52
CA ARG A 31 71.99 15.78 80.42
C ARG A 31 73.18 16.06 79.51
N HIS A 32 72.93 16.31 78.23
CA HIS A 32 73.96 16.76 77.29
C HIS A 32 74.40 18.19 77.65
N PRO A 33 75.71 18.51 77.61
CA PRO A 33 76.19 19.88 77.67
C PRO A 33 75.65 20.64 76.45
N CYS A 34 75.07 21.82 76.67
CA CYS A 34 74.66 22.69 75.57
C CYS A 34 75.90 23.46 75.11
N ASP A 35 76.56 22.96 74.06
CA ASP A 35 77.64 23.66 73.37
C ASP A 35 77.04 24.85 72.60
N TYR A 36 77.15 26.05 73.17
CA TYR A 36 76.80 27.27 72.45
C TYR A 36 77.86 27.57 71.38
N TYR A 37 77.53 27.28 70.13
CA TYR A 37 78.32 27.69 68.97
C TYR A 37 78.27 29.22 68.80
N LYS A 38 79.43 29.87 68.88
CA LYS A 38 79.57 31.31 68.58
C LYS A 38 79.74 31.48 67.06
N VAL A 39 78.66 31.90 66.41
CA VAL A 39 78.60 32.13 64.96
C VAL A 39 78.85 33.61 64.69
N SER A 40 79.69 33.94 63.71
CA SER A 40 79.92 35.33 63.29
C SER A 40 78.64 35.92 62.68
N ARG A 41 78.49 37.25 62.69
CA ARG A 41 77.28 37.92 62.20
C ARG A 41 77.03 37.65 60.71
N GLU A 42 78.08 37.46 59.93
CA GLU A 42 78.04 37.09 58.52
C GLU A 42 77.61 35.64 58.30
N GLU A 43 78.12 34.69 59.10
CA GLU A 43 77.68 33.29 59.08
C GLU A 43 76.21 33.15 59.48
N TRP A 44 75.77 33.91 60.50
CA TRP A 44 74.35 33.97 60.88
C TRP A 44 73.47 34.51 59.74
N ARG A 45 73.88 35.59 59.07
CA ARG A 45 73.16 36.11 57.90
C ARG A 45 73.11 35.11 56.73
N THR A 46 74.13 34.26 56.60
CA THR A 46 74.16 33.20 55.59
C THR A 46 73.20 32.07 55.94
N LEU A 47 73.17 31.65 57.20
CA LEU A 47 72.22 30.65 57.70
C LEU A 47 70.77 31.12 57.56
N VAL A 48 70.47 32.38 57.88
CA VAL A 48 69.12 32.95 57.72
C VAL A 48 68.67 32.90 56.25
N ARG A 49 69.52 33.33 55.32
CA ARG A 49 69.22 33.24 53.87
C ARG A 49 69.02 31.81 53.40
N GLN A 50 69.83 30.87 53.88
CA GLN A 50 69.65 29.46 53.55
C GLN A 50 68.32 28.92 54.08
N ASN A 51 67.92 29.34 55.29
CA ASN A 51 66.66 28.94 55.88
C ASN A 51 65.46 29.54 55.11
N GLU A 52 65.53 30.81 54.71
CA GLU A 52 64.53 31.45 53.85
C GLU A 52 64.39 30.71 52.51
N LEU A 53 65.50 30.35 51.85
CA LEU A 53 65.48 29.57 50.62
C LEU A 53 64.89 28.17 50.82
N LEU A 54 65.18 27.53 51.96
CA LEU A 54 64.58 26.23 52.31
C LEU A 54 63.08 26.36 52.55
N ASP A 55 62.63 27.42 53.22
CA ASP A 55 61.22 27.70 53.45
C ASP A 55 60.48 27.99 52.14
N GLU A 56 61.07 28.78 51.23
CA GLU A 56 60.54 29.02 49.88
C GLU A 56 60.42 27.70 49.09
N ALA A 57 61.46 26.86 49.12
CA ALA A 57 61.43 25.56 48.45
C ALA A 57 60.37 24.62 49.06
N ASN A 58 60.25 24.59 50.39
CA ASN A 58 59.22 23.81 51.08
C ASN A 58 57.80 24.28 50.72
N GLN A 59 57.57 25.58 50.63
CA GLN A 59 56.29 26.13 50.17
C GLN A 59 56.00 25.77 48.71
N ALA A 60 57.01 25.83 47.83
CA ALA A 60 56.88 25.40 46.44
C ALA A 60 56.54 23.89 46.35
N TYR A 61 57.23 23.03 47.11
CA TYR A 61 56.91 21.60 47.16
C TYR A 61 55.54 21.30 47.77
N ALA A 62 55.09 22.09 48.76
CA ALA A 62 53.76 21.96 49.33
C ALA A 62 52.66 22.29 48.30
N SER A 63 52.83 23.38 47.56
CA SER A 63 51.87 23.77 46.51
C SER A 63 51.84 22.77 45.33
N GLN A 64 53.00 22.24 44.95
CA GLN A 64 53.09 21.16 43.95
C GLN A 64 52.40 19.88 44.44
N ASN A 65 52.64 19.48 45.70
CA ASN A 65 51.96 18.33 46.29
C ASN A 65 50.44 18.51 46.30
N GLU A 66 49.95 19.69 46.66
CA GLU A 66 48.51 19.97 46.68
C GLU A 66 47.89 19.93 45.27
N THR A 67 48.63 20.46 44.29
CA THR A 67 48.23 20.37 42.87
C THR A 67 48.18 18.92 42.40
N LEU A 68 49.19 18.10 42.74
CA LEU A 68 49.23 16.68 42.37
C LEU A 68 48.11 15.89 43.04
N ARG A 69 47.81 16.14 44.32
CA ARG A 69 46.66 15.53 45.02
C ARG A 69 45.34 15.89 44.35
N SER A 70 45.15 17.16 44.01
CA SER A 70 43.94 17.63 43.32
C SER A 70 43.77 16.97 41.94
N ARG A 71 44.87 16.83 41.19
CA ARG A 71 44.87 16.13 39.89
C ARG A 71 44.60 14.63 40.04
N LEU A 72 45.20 13.98 41.02
CA LEU A 72 44.95 12.57 41.32
C LEU A 72 43.48 12.35 41.64
N HIS A 73 42.91 13.16 42.54
CA HIS A 73 41.50 13.06 42.91
C HIS A 73 40.57 13.26 41.69
N SER A 74 40.89 14.23 40.83
CA SER A 74 40.14 14.45 39.58
C SER A 74 40.23 13.25 38.64
N SER A 75 41.42 12.65 38.52
CA SER A 75 41.64 11.46 37.69
C SER A 75 40.93 10.23 38.25
N GLU A 76 40.91 10.04 39.57
CA GLU A 76 40.18 8.96 40.24
C GLU A 76 38.66 9.10 40.04
N ALA A 77 38.13 10.32 40.17
CA ALA A 77 36.72 10.61 39.93
C ALA A 77 36.31 10.33 38.47
N GLU A 78 37.13 10.73 37.50
CA GLU A 78 36.84 10.47 36.09
C GLU A 78 36.96 8.97 35.76
N THR A 79 37.95 8.28 36.33
CA THR A 79 38.09 6.82 36.19
C THR A 79 36.85 6.12 36.75
N HIS A 80 36.37 6.53 37.93
CA HIS A 80 35.16 5.98 38.52
C HIS A 80 33.93 6.23 37.63
N ARG A 81 33.79 7.45 37.08
CA ARG A 81 32.70 7.78 36.14
C ARG A 81 32.73 6.91 34.90
N LEU A 82 33.89 6.74 34.26
CA LEU A 82 34.03 5.92 33.07
C LEU A 82 33.73 4.45 33.36
N CYS A 83 34.33 3.90 34.41
CA CYS A 83 34.19 2.48 34.77
C CYS A 83 32.80 2.10 35.27
N HIS A 84 32.15 2.97 36.05
CA HIS A 84 30.90 2.60 36.72
C HIS A 84 29.64 3.19 36.10
N VAL A 85 29.76 4.22 35.25
CA VAL A 85 28.59 4.86 34.61
C VAL A 85 28.63 4.66 33.11
N VAL A 86 29.69 5.11 32.45
CA VAL A 86 29.74 5.16 30.98
C VAL A 86 29.87 3.77 30.36
N ILE A 87 30.86 2.99 30.81
CA ILE A 87 31.10 1.65 30.26
C ILE A 87 29.88 0.72 30.46
N PRO A 88 29.25 0.63 31.66
CA PRO A 88 28.05 -0.18 31.84
C PRO A 88 26.88 0.29 30.97
N SER A 89 26.63 1.59 30.87
CA SER A 89 25.57 2.12 30.02
C SER A 89 25.77 1.78 28.54
N LEU A 90 27.01 1.81 28.04
CA LEU A 90 27.32 1.44 26.66
C LEU A 90 27.16 -0.07 26.46
N ASN A 91 27.60 -0.90 27.42
CA ASN A 91 27.42 -2.34 27.36
C ASN A 91 25.92 -2.73 27.33
N ASP A 92 25.08 -2.06 28.11
CA ASP A 92 23.63 -2.27 28.08
C ASP A 92 23.01 -1.92 26.71
N GLN A 93 23.47 -0.83 26.10
CA GLN A 93 23.01 -0.43 24.76
C GLN A 93 23.46 -1.44 23.70
N ILE A 94 24.71 -1.90 23.76
CA ILE A 94 25.23 -2.94 22.87
C ILE A 94 24.40 -4.21 23.03
N ALA A 95 24.12 -4.66 24.26
CA ALA A 95 23.32 -5.85 24.51
C ALA A 95 21.91 -5.75 23.91
N LYS A 96 21.24 -4.59 24.06
CA LYS A 96 19.92 -4.34 23.45
C LYS A 96 19.97 -4.39 21.92
N LEU A 97 20.91 -3.67 21.31
CA LEU A 97 21.07 -3.65 19.86
C LEU A 97 21.47 -5.02 19.29
N SER A 98 22.29 -5.79 20.02
CA SER A 98 22.63 -7.16 19.66
C SER A 98 21.40 -8.07 19.71
N HIS A 99 20.56 -7.95 20.74
CA HIS A 99 19.32 -8.71 20.86
C HIS A 99 18.33 -8.35 19.73
N GLU A 100 18.14 -7.06 19.45
CA GLU A 100 17.29 -6.59 18.34
C GLU A 100 17.79 -7.10 16.99
N ASN A 101 19.11 -7.01 16.73
CA ASN A 101 19.70 -7.57 15.51
C ASN A 101 19.48 -9.07 15.40
N GLU A 102 19.59 -9.81 16.51
CA GLU A 102 19.35 -11.24 16.50
C GLU A 102 17.87 -11.57 16.24
N CYS A 103 16.95 -10.81 16.83
CA CYS A 103 15.52 -10.92 16.56
C CYS A 103 15.18 -10.59 15.10
N LEU A 104 15.80 -9.55 14.52
CA LEU A 104 15.65 -9.21 13.10
C LEU A 104 16.23 -10.28 12.19
N ARG A 105 17.40 -10.84 12.51
CA ARG A 105 17.98 -11.97 11.79
C ARG A 105 17.07 -13.19 11.86
N ARG A 106 16.59 -13.57 13.05
CA ARG A 106 15.62 -14.65 13.20
C ARG A 106 14.32 -14.37 12.44
N ALA A 107 13.85 -13.12 12.40
CA ALA A 107 12.66 -12.74 11.63
C ALA A 107 12.90 -12.77 10.11
N ALA A 108 14.12 -12.46 9.66
CA ALA A 108 14.52 -12.58 8.26
C ALA A 108 14.78 -14.04 7.85
N GLU A 109 15.32 -14.86 8.75
CA GLU A 109 15.54 -16.29 8.57
C GLU A 109 14.26 -17.11 8.69
N LYS A 110 13.31 -16.65 9.51
CA LYS A 110 11.94 -17.18 9.56
C LYS A 110 11.29 -16.78 8.24
N PRO A 111 11.14 -17.71 7.27
CA PRO A 111 10.61 -17.34 5.98
C PRO A 111 9.18 -16.86 6.22
N CYS A 112 8.90 -15.61 5.87
CA CYS A 112 7.53 -15.11 5.78
C CYS A 112 6.80 -15.69 4.56
N ASP A 113 7.43 -16.61 3.82
CA ASP A 113 6.84 -17.35 2.73
C ASP A 113 6.20 -18.65 3.24
N PRO A 114 4.95 -18.98 2.87
CA PRO A 114 4.52 -20.37 2.87
C PRO A 114 5.53 -21.16 2.00
N PRO A 115 5.78 -22.46 2.27
CA PRO A 115 6.89 -23.19 1.65
C PRO A 115 6.89 -22.94 0.15
N VAL A 116 7.98 -22.41 -0.41
CA VAL A 116 8.09 -21.88 -1.80
C VAL A 116 7.37 -22.76 -2.84
N HIS A 117 7.35 -24.07 -2.63
CA HIS A 117 6.59 -25.05 -3.42
C HIS A 117 5.07 -24.82 -3.45
N THR A 118 4.43 -24.42 -2.36
CA THR A 118 2.99 -24.11 -2.30
C THR A 118 2.64 -22.83 -3.06
N TYR A 119 3.42 -21.76 -2.93
CA TYR A 119 3.20 -20.54 -3.69
C TYR A 119 3.46 -20.73 -5.19
N GLN A 120 4.55 -21.44 -5.55
CA GLN A 120 4.81 -21.81 -6.95
C GLN A 120 3.69 -22.67 -7.54
N PHE A 121 3.19 -23.67 -6.78
CA PHE A 121 2.08 -24.51 -7.21
C PHE A 121 0.79 -23.70 -7.39
N GLU A 122 0.48 -22.76 -6.49
CA GLU A 122 -0.67 -21.87 -6.64
C GLU A 122 -0.53 -20.94 -7.85
N LEU A 123 0.67 -20.38 -8.09
CA LEU A 123 0.95 -19.59 -9.27
C LEU A 123 0.78 -20.40 -10.56
N GLU A 124 1.27 -21.64 -10.61
CA GLU A 124 1.08 -22.53 -11.75
C GLU A 124 -0.39 -22.87 -11.97
N LYS A 125 -1.13 -23.16 -10.90
CA LYS A 125 -2.58 -23.40 -10.94
C LYS A 125 -3.34 -22.19 -11.47
N LEU A 126 -2.97 -20.99 -11.03
CA LEU A 126 -3.56 -19.74 -11.51
C LEU A 126 -3.20 -19.49 -12.98
N ARG A 127 -1.96 -19.69 -13.39
CA ARG A 127 -1.52 -19.60 -14.80
C ARG A 127 -2.29 -20.58 -15.69
N ALA A 128 -2.45 -21.82 -15.25
CA ALA A 128 -3.24 -22.83 -15.96
C ALA A 128 -4.72 -22.43 -16.06
N LYS A 129 -5.28 -21.86 -14.99
CA LYS A 129 -6.65 -21.32 -15.00
C LYS A 129 -6.80 -20.16 -15.98
N ILE A 130 -5.86 -19.21 -15.99
CA ILE A 130 -5.83 -18.09 -16.92
C ILE A 130 -5.79 -18.61 -18.36
N CYS A 131 -4.86 -19.52 -18.68
CA CYS A 131 -4.75 -20.10 -20.02
C CYS A 131 -6.04 -20.80 -20.47
N ARG A 132 -6.73 -21.52 -19.58
CA ARG A 132 -8.04 -22.13 -19.89
C ARG A 132 -9.11 -21.08 -20.17
N LEU A 133 -9.21 -20.06 -19.32
CA LEU A 133 -10.18 -18.99 -19.48
C LEU A 133 -9.93 -18.18 -20.75
N GLU A 134 -8.68 -17.94 -21.13
CA GLU A 134 -8.33 -17.27 -22.39
C GLU A 134 -8.75 -18.09 -23.61
N LYS A 135 -8.56 -19.42 -23.58
CA LYS A 135 -9.03 -20.31 -24.65
C LYS A 135 -10.55 -20.31 -24.76
N GLU A 136 -11.24 -20.42 -23.63
CA GLU A 136 -12.71 -20.35 -23.59
C GLU A 136 -13.24 -18.99 -24.06
N ASN A 137 -12.59 -17.89 -23.69
CA ASN A 137 -12.97 -16.57 -24.17
C ASN A 137 -12.78 -16.45 -25.69
N LYS A 138 -11.70 -17.03 -26.23
CA LYS A 138 -11.49 -17.09 -27.68
C LYS A 138 -12.60 -17.87 -28.38
N THR A 139 -12.91 -19.09 -27.91
CA THR A 139 -13.98 -19.91 -28.51
C THR A 139 -15.33 -19.18 -28.45
N LEU A 140 -15.67 -18.56 -27.31
CA LEU A 140 -16.90 -17.79 -27.17
C LEU A 140 -16.95 -16.56 -28.10
N ARG A 141 -15.82 -15.93 -28.41
CA ARG A 141 -15.76 -14.82 -29.37
C ARG A 141 -15.99 -15.31 -30.79
N ASP A 142 -15.38 -16.44 -31.15
CA ASP A 142 -15.52 -17.07 -32.46
C ASP A 142 -16.99 -17.49 -32.67
N ASP A 143 -17.58 -18.20 -31.70
CA ASP A 143 -19.00 -18.60 -31.71
C ASP A 143 -19.95 -17.40 -31.82
N ASN A 144 -19.69 -16.33 -31.07
CA ASN A 144 -20.47 -15.09 -31.20
C ASN A 144 -20.29 -14.42 -32.57
N GLY A 145 -19.12 -14.55 -33.20
CA GLY A 145 -18.87 -14.12 -34.57
C GLY A 145 -19.78 -14.86 -35.55
N ASP A 146 -19.79 -16.18 -35.46
CA ASP A 146 -20.58 -17.06 -36.32
C ASP A 146 -22.09 -16.85 -36.13
N LEU A 147 -22.55 -16.72 -34.88
CA LEU A 147 -23.94 -16.41 -34.58
C LEU A 147 -24.37 -15.06 -35.16
N ARG A 148 -23.54 -14.02 -35.01
CA ARG A 148 -23.82 -12.71 -35.61
C ARG A 148 -23.82 -12.76 -37.13
N PHE A 149 -22.98 -13.57 -37.74
CA PHE A 149 -23.01 -13.79 -39.19
C PHE A 149 -24.33 -14.47 -39.60
N ARG A 150 -24.71 -15.55 -38.91
CA ARG A 150 -25.94 -16.30 -39.19
C ARG A 150 -27.21 -15.47 -39.02
N VAL A 151 -27.27 -14.64 -37.99
CA VAL A 151 -28.38 -13.69 -37.80
C VAL A 151 -28.47 -12.72 -38.97
N ARG A 152 -27.35 -12.10 -39.39
CA ARG A 152 -27.35 -11.20 -40.55
C ARG A 152 -27.83 -11.88 -41.83
N GLU A 153 -27.39 -13.11 -42.08
CA GLU A 153 -27.78 -13.85 -43.27
C GLU A 153 -29.26 -14.24 -43.25
N LEU A 154 -29.76 -14.72 -42.10
CA LEU A 154 -31.19 -15.04 -41.94
C LEU A 154 -32.08 -13.80 -42.07
N SER A 155 -31.69 -12.67 -41.47
CA SER A 155 -32.39 -11.39 -41.64
C SER A 155 -32.47 -11.00 -43.12
N LYS A 156 -31.34 -11.08 -43.84
CA LYS A 156 -31.29 -10.79 -45.27
C LYS A 156 -32.20 -11.71 -46.09
N GLN A 157 -32.24 -13.01 -45.76
CA GLN A 157 -33.13 -13.96 -46.44
C GLN A 157 -34.61 -13.65 -46.19
N ILE A 158 -34.96 -13.28 -44.95
CA ILE A 158 -36.32 -12.86 -44.59
C ILE A 158 -36.70 -11.58 -45.37
N ASP A 159 -35.84 -10.56 -45.36
CA ASP A 159 -36.09 -9.30 -46.06
C ASP A 159 -36.29 -9.53 -47.56
N GLN A 160 -35.48 -10.37 -48.18
CA GLN A 160 -35.62 -10.72 -49.59
C GLN A 160 -36.92 -11.49 -49.87
N SER A 161 -37.27 -12.45 -49.01
CA SER A 161 -38.50 -13.24 -49.14
C SER A 161 -39.75 -12.37 -49.02
N ILE A 162 -39.80 -11.53 -47.98
CA ILE A 162 -40.89 -10.59 -47.74
C ILE A 162 -40.97 -9.58 -48.88
N SER A 163 -39.86 -9.00 -49.32
CA SER A 163 -39.83 -8.02 -50.42
C SER A 163 -40.39 -8.61 -51.72
N ARG A 164 -40.01 -9.85 -52.06
CA ARG A 164 -40.55 -10.56 -53.23
C ARG A 164 -42.05 -10.79 -53.10
N ARG A 165 -42.52 -11.29 -51.94
CA ARG A 165 -43.93 -11.55 -51.69
C ARG A 165 -44.78 -10.28 -51.76
N VAL A 166 -44.29 -9.18 -51.18
CA VAL A 166 -44.94 -7.87 -51.24
C VAL A 166 -45.02 -7.36 -52.67
N ALA A 167 -43.93 -7.47 -53.44
CA ALA A 167 -43.93 -7.07 -54.85
C ALA A 167 -44.94 -7.87 -55.69
N ASP A 168 -45.04 -9.19 -55.46
CA ASP A 168 -46.00 -10.03 -56.17
C ASP A 168 -47.45 -9.71 -55.79
N LEU A 169 -47.71 -9.47 -54.50
CA LEU A 169 -49.04 -9.05 -54.03
C LEU A 169 -49.42 -7.68 -54.57
N ALA A 170 -48.47 -6.73 -54.64
CA ALA A 170 -48.70 -5.42 -55.24
C ALA A 170 -49.13 -5.54 -56.71
N LYS A 171 -48.45 -6.38 -57.50
CA LYS A 171 -48.83 -6.68 -58.89
C LYS A 171 -50.21 -7.30 -58.99
N GLN A 172 -50.56 -8.22 -58.10
CA GLN A 172 -51.90 -8.83 -58.08
C GLN A 172 -52.99 -7.81 -57.74
N ILE A 173 -52.74 -6.94 -56.75
CA ILE A 173 -53.66 -5.85 -56.39
C ILE A 173 -53.87 -4.93 -57.59
N GLU A 174 -52.79 -4.52 -58.26
CA GLU A 174 -52.87 -3.69 -59.46
C GLU A 174 -53.67 -4.37 -60.58
N TYR A 175 -53.39 -5.64 -60.85
CA TYR A 175 -54.13 -6.44 -61.83
C TYR A 175 -55.63 -6.47 -61.53
N TRP A 176 -56.02 -6.83 -60.30
CA TRP A 176 -57.43 -6.93 -59.92
C TRP A 176 -58.13 -5.56 -59.85
N THR A 177 -57.41 -4.52 -59.46
CA THR A 177 -57.91 -3.14 -59.50
C THR A 177 -58.25 -2.75 -60.93
N ASN A 178 -57.34 -3.01 -61.88
CA ASN A 178 -57.57 -2.76 -63.31
C ASN A 178 -58.73 -3.59 -63.86
N GLN A 179 -58.82 -4.88 -63.51
CA GLN A 179 -59.93 -5.74 -63.91
C GLN A 179 -61.27 -5.23 -63.37
N SER A 180 -61.33 -4.86 -62.09
CA SER A 180 -62.55 -4.32 -61.48
C SER A 180 -63.00 -3.02 -62.17
N GLY A 181 -62.06 -2.13 -62.49
CA GLY A 181 -62.34 -0.90 -63.21
C GLY A 181 -62.86 -1.15 -64.63
N PHE A 182 -62.24 -2.10 -65.35
CA PHE A 182 -62.69 -2.51 -66.69
C PHE A 182 -64.13 -3.04 -66.67
N TRP A 183 -64.42 -3.98 -65.77
CA TRP A 183 -65.76 -4.58 -65.68
C TRP A 183 -66.81 -3.59 -65.19
N LYS A 184 -66.46 -2.70 -64.26
CA LYS A 184 -67.34 -1.61 -63.84
C LYS A 184 -67.70 -0.71 -65.03
N LYS A 185 -66.71 -0.29 -65.82
CA LYS A 185 -66.95 0.50 -67.04
C LYS A 185 -67.84 -0.23 -68.04
N LYS A 186 -67.61 -1.53 -68.25
CA LYS A 186 -68.43 -2.36 -69.14
C LYS A 186 -69.88 -2.49 -68.66
N TYR A 187 -70.07 -2.65 -67.36
CA TYR A 187 -71.40 -2.66 -66.74
C TYR A 187 -72.11 -1.32 -66.93
N ASP A 188 -71.44 -0.20 -66.63
CA ASP A 188 -72.01 1.14 -66.79
C ASP A 188 -72.39 1.39 -68.27
N GLU A 189 -71.50 1.06 -69.23
CA GLU A 189 -71.78 1.13 -70.67
C GLU A 189 -73.00 0.29 -71.10
N LEU A 190 -73.21 -0.88 -70.50
CA LEU A 190 -74.36 -1.74 -70.80
C LEU A 190 -75.65 -1.22 -70.17
N ARG A 191 -75.56 -0.73 -68.93
CA ARG A 191 -76.67 -0.13 -68.18
C ARG A 191 -77.21 1.10 -68.90
N GLU A 192 -76.34 2.02 -69.34
CA GLU A 192 -76.74 3.21 -70.11
C GLU A 192 -77.43 2.82 -71.42
N ARG A 193 -76.89 1.84 -72.15
CA ARG A 193 -77.54 1.32 -73.37
C ARG A 193 -78.92 0.72 -73.08
N HIS A 194 -79.05 -0.05 -71.99
CA HIS A 194 -80.32 -0.65 -71.60
C HIS A 194 -81.36 0.42 -71.23
N LEU A 195 -80.97 1.41 -70.42
CA LEU A 195 -81.84 2.55 -70.09
C LEU A 195 -82.28 3.30 -71.35
N GLY A 196 -81.36 3.57 -72.28
CA GLY A 196 -81.70 4.20 -73.56
C GLY A 196 -82.70 3.38 -74.39
N LEU A 197 -82.59 2.05 -74.40
CA LEU A 197 -83.56 1.18 -75.08
C LEU A 197 -84.95 1.22 -74.42
N ILE A 198 -85.01 1.21 -73.08
CA ILE A 198 -86.28 1.34 -72.35
C ILE A 198 -86.97 2.64 -72.75
N THR A 199 -86.26 3.77 -72.70
CA THR A 199 -86.82 5.08 -73.10
C THR A 199 -87.33 5.09 -74.54
N ILE A 200 -86.62 4.44 -75.47
CA ILE A 200 -87.07 4.31 -76.86
C ILE A 200 -88.36 3.48 -76.93
N VAL A 201 -88.42 2.35 -76.23
CA VAL A 201 -89.61 1.49 -76.21
C VAL A 201 -90.80 2.23 -75.62
N GLU A 202 -90.64 2.88 -74.47
CA GLU A 202 -91.67 3.72 -73.83
C GLU A 202 -92.19 4.78 -74.82
N SER A 203 -91.29 5.52 -75.48
CA SER A 203 -91.70 6.54 -76.46
C SER A 203 -92.43 5.97 -77.69
N LYS A 204 -92.10 4.72 -78.10
CA LYS A 204 -92.79 4.04 -79.20
C LYS A 204 -94.16 3.54 -78.76
N THR A 205 -94.25 2.98 -77.56
CA THR A 205 -95.51 2.54 -76.96
C THR A 205 -96.48 3.71 -76.84
N GLU A 206 -96.04 4.85 -76.28
CA GLU A 206 -96.84 6.08 -76.20
C GLU A 206 -97.33 6.56 -77.57
N LYS A 207 -96.47 6.52 -78.59
CA LYS A 207 -96.86 6.86 -79.96
C LYS A 207 -97.90 5.90 -80.52
N THR A 208 -97.72 4.60 -80.34
CA THR A 208 -98.68 3.58 -80.79
C THR A 208 -100.02 3.75 -80.10
N GLU A 209 -100.03 3.97 -78.79
CA GLU A 209 -101.25 4.27 -78.02
C GLU A 209 -101.96 5.51 -78.54
N TYR A 210 -101.22 6.58 -78.85
CA TYR A 210 -101.77 7.78 -79.48
C TYR A 210 -102.39 7.50 -80.86
N TYR A 211 -101.70 6.72 -81.71
CA TYR A 211 -102.24 6.35 -83.03
C TYR A 211 -103.51 5.51 -82.90
N ASP A 212 -103.52 4.52 -81.99
CA ASP A 212 -104.70 3.70 -81.71
C ASP A 212 -105.88 4.55 -81.25
N ASP A 213 -105.65 5.53 -80.39
CA ASP A 213 -106.67 6.47 -79.94
C ASP A 213 -107.23 7.32 -81.09
N VAL A 214 -106.38 7.80 -82.00
CA VAL A 214 -106.81 8.54 -83.20
C VAL A 214 -107.65 7.66 -84.12
N LEU A 215 -107.23 6.40 -84.35
CA LEU A 215 -107.97 5.45 -85.19
C LEU A 215 -109.34 5.13 -84.59
N LYS A 216 -109.42 4.87 -83.28
CA LYS A 216 -110.68 4.68 -82.54
C LYS A 216 -111.61 5.88 -82.69
N ARG A 217 -111.10 7.11 -82.58
CA ARG A 217 -111.90 8.35 -82.74
C ARG A 217 -112.42 8.54 -84.16
N ARG A 218 -111.67 8.11 -85.18
CA ARG A 218 -112.04 8.25 -86.61
C ARG A 218 -112.90 7.09 -87.15
N ARG A 219 -113.21 6.06 -86.34
CA ARG A 219 -113.98 4.86 -86.75
C ARG A 219 -113.40 4.18 -88.00
N VAL A 220 -112.06 4.09 -88.07
CA VAL A 220 -111.37 3.40 -89.19
C VAL A 220 -111.23 1.89 -88.91
N PHE A 221 -111.66 1.43 -87.74
CA PHE A 221 -112.12 0.07 -87.49
C PHE A 221 -113.35 0.13 -86.57
#